data_AF-A0A917ERH4-F1
#
_entry.id   AF-A0A917ERH4-F1
#
_cell.length_a   1.000
_cell.length_b   1.000
_cell.length_c   1.000
_cell.angle_alpha   90.00
_cell.angle_beta   90.00
_cell.angle_gamma   90.00
#
_symmetry.space_group_name_H-M   'P 1'
#
loop_
_entity.id
_entity.type
_entity.pdbx_description
1 polymer ?
#
loop_
_entity_poly.entity_id
_entity_poly.type
_entity_poly.pdbx_seq_one_letter_code
_entity_poly.pdbx_strand_id
1 'polypeptide(L)'
;MKLFTRRRRVRRLDKDLGKGLWRQAHDRYVRGLDRYHQVIEGVDDDAVYNQLVLIGDVLSERLTDVYELCRTAHAQHPGEGMHVPGAARPLHSALSRAANHLATAAEAAAMVRLGSAEVAAVRRRADQVLACVKDAGDGE
;
A
#
# COMPACT_ATOMS: atom_id res chain seq x y z
N MET A 1 11.73 13.66 19.71
CA MET A 1 11.30 12.26 19.94
C MET A 1 10.90 11.46 18.67
N LYS A 2 10.59 12.09 17.51
CA LYS A 2 10.16 11.40 16.26
C LYS A 2 11.25 10.56 15.55
N LEU A 3 12.53 10.87 15.74
CA LEU A 3 13.64 10.13 15.11
C LEU A 3 13.85 8.74 15.73
N PHE A 4 13.67 8.60 17.03
CA PHE A 4 13.85 7.33 17.75
C PHE A 4 12.74 6.32 17.41
N THR A 5 11.50 6.79 17.25
CA THR A 5 10.36 5.94 16.85
C THR A 5 10.50 5.44 15.41
N ARG A 6 10.98 6.30 14.48
CA ARG A 6 11.26 5.89 13.10
C ARG A 6 12.36 4.82 13.03
N ARG A 7 13.48 5.00 13.73
CA ARG A 7 14.57 4.00 13.78
C ARG A 7 14.09 2.67 14.37
N ARG A 8 13.26 2.70 15.42
CA ARG A 8 12.68 1.48 16.01
C ARG A 8 11.75 0.76 15.03
N ARG A 9 10.91 1.50 14.29
CA ARG A 9 10.04 0.93 13.25
C ARG A 9 10.83 0.28 12.13
N VAL A 10 11.88 0.94 11.63
CA VAL A 10 12.76 0.38 10.59
C VAL A 10 13.42 -0.91 11.06
N ARG A 11 13.98 -0.94 12.28
CA ARG A 11 14.58 -2.16 12.84
C ARG A 11 13.57 -3.30 13.00
N ARG A 12 12.34 -2.98 13.41
CA ARG A 12 11.26 -3.96 13.48
C ARG A 12 10.93 -4.53 12.10
N LEU A 13 10.76 -3.67 11.10
CA LEU A 13 10.50 -4.10 9.72
C LEU A 13 11.66 -4.93 9.13
N ASP A 14 12.91 -4.54 9.38
CA ASP A 14 14.09 -5.31 8.96
C ASP A 14 14.11 -6.70 9.62
N LYS A 15 13.70 -6.79 10.89
CA LYS A 15 13.61 -8.06 11.62
C LYS A 15 12.47 -8.94 11.10
N ASP A 16 11.31 -8.35 10.87
CA ASP A 16 10.08 -9.12 10.63
C ASP A 16 9.88 -9.45 9.14
N LEU A 17 10.39 -8.62 8.21
CA LEU A 17 10.23 -8.77 6.76
C LEU A 17 11.55 -9.00 6.01
N GLY A 18 12.68 -8.96 6.72
CA GLY A 18 14.00 -8.93 6.13
C GLY A 18 14.28 -7.63 5.35
N LYS A 19 15.17 -7.74 4.36
CA LYS A 19 15.57 -6.62 3.48
C LYS A 19 15.31 -6.89 1.99
N GLY A 20 14.74 -8.04 1.67
CA GLY A 20 14.51 -8.52 0.30
C GLY A 20 13.07 -8.31 -0.17
N LEU A 21 12.56 -9.32 -0.87
CA LEU A 21 11.28 -9.31 -1.58
C LEU A 21 10.10 -8.75 -0.76
N TRP A 22 9.84 -9.32 0.41
CA TRP A 22 8.66 -8.99 1.22
C TRP A 22 8.73 -7.60 1.83
N ARG A 23 9.93 -7.18 2.24
CA ARG A 23 10.18 -5.80 2.65
C ARG A 23 9.91 -4.83 1.50
N GLN A 24 10.38 -5.14 0.29
CA GLN A 24 10.14 -4.25 -0.85
C GLN A 24 8.65 -4.17 -1.20
N ALA A 25 7.92 -5.28 -1.15
CA ALA A 25 6.48 -5.31 -1.39
C ALA A 25 5.72 -4.41 -0.40
N HIS A 26 5.97 -4.57 0.91
CA HIS A 26 5.42 -3.69 1.95
C HIS A 26 5.77 -2.22 1.70
N ASP A 27 7.05 -1.92 1.43
CA ASP A 27 7.50 -0.53 1.23
C ASP A 27 6.90 0.12 -0.03
N ARG A 28 6.57 -0.67 -1.07
CA ARG A 28 5.83 -0.15 -2.25
C ARG A 28 4.44 0.32 -1.86
N TYR A 29 3.72 -0.46 -1.04
CA TYR A 29 2.41 -0.07 -0.55
C TYR A 29 2.48 1.20 0.30
N VAL A 30 3.43 1.27 1.25
CA VAL A 30 3.65 2.47 2.07
C VAL A 30 3.93 3.71 1.22
N ARG A 31 4.81 3.60 0.21
CA ARG A 31 5.08 4.72 -0.70
C ARG A 31 3.83 5.17 -1.47
N GLY A 32 2.96 4.24 -1.84
CA GLY A 32 1.67 4.55 -2.46
C GLY A 32 0.77 5.37 -1.54
N LEU A 33 0.65 4.98 -0.26
CA LEU A 33 -0.11 5.71 0.76
C LEU A 33 0.48 7.10 1.01
N ASP A 34 1.80 7.19 1.19
CA ASP A 34 2.48 8.46 1.42
C ASP A 34 2.22 9.44 0.26
N ARG A 35 2.30 8.95 -0.99
CA ARG A 35 1.99 9.75 -2.19
C ARG A 35 0.51 10.13 -2.24
N TYR A 36 -0.39 9.22 -1.90
CA TYR A 36 -1.83 9.50 -1.84
C TYR A 36 -2.12 10.64 -0.86
N HIS A 37 -1.64 10.54 0.39
CA HIS A 37 -1.83 11.57 1.41
C HIS A 37 -1.22 12.92 0.99
N GLN A 38 0.00 12.92 0.46
CA GLN A 38 0.64 14.13 -0.04
C GLN A 38 -0.17 14.82 -1.15
N VAL A 39 -0.82 14.05 -2.03
CA VAL A 39 -1.64 14.61 -3.11
C VAL A 39 -2.89 15.28 -2.56
N ILE A 40 -3.59 14.63 -1.63
CA ILE A 40 -4.87 15.14 -1.12
C ILE A 40 -4.68 16.36 -0.22
N GLU A 41 -3.53 16.49 0.45
CA GLU A 41 -3.16 17.70 1.22
C GLU A 41 -3.20 18.99 0.38
N GLY A 42 -3.13 18.90 -0.95
CA GLY A 42 -3.23 20.04 -1.86
C GLY A 42 -4.60 20.27 -2.49
N VAL A 43 -5.66 19.64 -1.99
CA VAL A 43 -7.05 19.84 -2.46
C VAL A 43 -7.68 20.98 -1.68
N ASP A 44 -8.14 22.02 -2.38
CA ASP A 44 -8.68 23.23 -1.77
C ASP A 44 -10.18 23.12 -1.38
N ASP A 45 -10.94 22.24 -2.04
CA ASP A 45 -12.36 22.02 -1.73
C ASP A 45 -12.50 21.05 -0.55
N ASP A 46 -12.98 21.55 0.60
CA ASP A 46 -13.16 20.78 1.84
C ASP A 46 -14.06 19.55 1.66
N ALA A 47 -15.11 19.63 0.83
CA ALA A 47 -16.02 18.52 0.63
C ALA A 47 -15.36 17.41 -0.20
N VAL A 48 -14.57 17.77 -1.20
CA VAL A 48 -13.75 16.83 -1.98
C VAL A 48 -12.63 16.24 -1.12
N TYR A 49 -11.92 17.08 -0.37
CA TYR A 49 -10.85 16.67 0.54
C TYR A 49 -11.36 15.62 1.54
N ASN A 50 -12.47 15.90 2.23
CA ASN A 50 -13.04 14.97 3.21
C ASN A 50 -13.40 13.61 2.59
N GLN A 51 -13.93 13.58 1.36
CA GLN A 51 -14.21 12.31 0.69
C GLN A 51 -12.94 11.52 0.33
N LEU A 52 -11.86 12.22 -0.04
CA LEU A 52 -10.56 11.61 -0.33
C LEU A 52 -9.86 11.12 0.95
N VAL A 53 -9.99 11.85 2.06
CA VAL A 53 -9.52 11.39 3.39
C VAL A 53 -10.19 10.06 3.74
N LEU A 54 -11.50 9.94 3.59
CA LEU A 54 -12.21 8.69 3.86
C LEU A 54 -11.74 7.53 2.96
N ILE A 55 -11.32 7.80 1.71
CA ILE A 55 -10.68 6.78 0.87
C ILE A 55 -9.30 6.41 1.44
N GLY A 56 -8.50 7.41 1.79
CA GLY A 56 -7.18 7.25 2.38
C GLY A 56 -7.18 6.44 3.67
N ASP A 57 -8.19 6.64 4.53
CA ASP A 57 -8.36 5.89 5.78
C ASP A 57 -8.57 4.40 5.50
N VAL A 58 -9.49 4.06 4.59
CA VAL A 58 -9.75 2.67 4.19
C VAL A 58 -8.50 2.00 3.60
N LEU A 59 -7.74 2.72 2.78
CA LEU A 59 -6.47 2.22 2.22
C LEU A 59 -5.39 2.05 3.31
N SER A 60 -5.34 2.98 4.27
CA SER A 60 -4.38 2.95 5.37
C SER A 60 -4.62 1.79 6.33
N GLU A 61 -5.88 1.45 6.59
CA GLU A 61 -6.23 0.28 7.40
C GLU A 61 -5.65 -1.02 6.83
N ARG A 62 -5.62 -1.16 5.50
CA ARG A 62 -5.08 -2.36 4.83
C ARG A 62 -3.57 -2.50 4.95
N LEU A 63 -2.85 -1.47 5.38
CA LEU A 63 -1.40 -1.57 5.62
C LEU A 63 -1.06 -2.66 6.64
N THR A 64 -1.93 -2.86 7.64
CA THR A 64 -1.74 -3.93 8.64
C THR A 64 -1.83 -5.30 7.99
N ASP A 65 -2.81 -5.53 7.11
CA ASP A 65 -2.97 -6.81 6.40
C ASP A 65 -1.77 -7.06 5.47
N VAL A 66 -1.36 -6.06 4.70
CA VAL A 66 -0.18 -6.15 3.83
C VAL A 66 1.08 -6.48 4.62
N TYR A 67 1.24 -5.88 5.82
CA TYR A 67 2.34 -6.18 6.72
C TYR A 67 2.30 -7.64 7.20
N GLU A 68 1.15 -8.13 7.65
CA GLU A 68 1.03 -9.52 8.13
C GLU A 68 1.25 -10.54 7.01
N LEU A 69 0.70 -10.31 5.82
CA LEU A 69 0.94 -11.16 4.64
C LEU A 69 2.43 -11.22 4.29
N CYS A 70 3.11 -10.07 4.27
CA CYS A 70 4.55 -10.02 4.02
C CYS A 70 5.35 -10.75 5.12
N ARG A 71 4.92 -10.63 6.38
CA ARG A 71 5.57 -11.27 7.53
C ARG A 71 5.42 -12.80 7.49
N THR A 72 4.21 -13.29 7.24
CA THR A 72 3.91 -14.73 7.08
C THR A 72 4.68 -15.30 5.91
N ALA A 73 4.64 -14.65 4.75
CA ALA A 73 5.38 -15.06 3.57
C ALA A 73 6.91 -15.06 3.78
N HIS A 74 7.45 -14.09 4.54
CA HIS A 74 8.88 -14.09 4.88
C HIS A 74 9.26 -15.26 5.80
N ALA A 75 8.39 -15.62 6.75
CA ALA A 75 8.61 -16.76 7.63
C ALA A 75 8.62 -18.10 6.85
N GLN A 76 7.75 -18.24 5.85
CA GLN A 76 7.67 -19.44 4.99
C GLN A 76 8.76 -19.47 3.92
N HIS A 77 9.11 -18.29 3.39
CA HIS A 77 10.06 -18.12 2.30
C HIS A 77 11.09 -17.03 2.63
N PRO A 78 12.04 -17.33 3.53
CA PRO A 78 13.07 -16.39 3.90
C PRO A 78 14.04 -16.15 2.74
N GLY A 79 14.47 -14.90 2.58
CA GLY A 79 15.43 -14.52 1.56
C GLY A 79 15.75 -13.04 1.60
N GLU A 80 17.00 -12.70 1.30
CA GLU A 80 17.47 -11.31 1.23
C GLU A 80 17.42 -10.73 -0.19
N GLY A 81 17.24 -11.59 -1.19
CA GLY A 81 17.16 -11.21 -2.60
C GLY A 81 15.75 -10.87 -3.07
N MET A 82 15.65 -10.62 -4.38
CA MET A 82 14.40 -10.30 -5.09
C MET A 82 13.78 -11.50 -5.80
N HIS A 83 14.28 -12.70 -5.54
CA HIS A 83 13.76 -13.91 -6.16
C HIS A 83 12.37 -14.23 -5.59
N VAL A 84 11.39 -14.43 -6.49
CA VAL A 84 10.02 -14.82 -6.12
C VAL A 84 9.93 -16.35 -6.09
N PRO A 85 9.77 -16.98 -4.91
CA PRO A 85 9.55 -18.42 -4.81
C PRO A 85 8.31 -18.84 -5.60
N GLY A 86 8.38 -20.00 -6.27
CA GLY A 86 7.28 -20.50 -7.11
C GLY A 86 5.93 -20.56 -6.38
N ALA A 87 5.92 -21.11 -5.17
CA ALA A 87 4.73 -21.21 -4.32
C ALA A 87 4.16 -19.84 -3.91
N ALA A 88 5.01 -18.81 -3.77
CA ALA A 88 4.61 -17.49 -3.33
C ALA A 88 4.29 -16.51 -4.48
N ARG A 89 4.33 -16.97 -5.74
CA ARG A 89 4.05 -16.14 -6.93
C ARG A 89 2.64 -15.52 -6.91
N PRO A 90 1.56 -16.25 -6.57
CA PRO A 90 0.22 -15.66 -6.52
C PRO A 90 0.14 -14.51 -5.51
N LEU A 91 0.62 -14.74 -4.29
CA LEU A 91 0.68 -13.75 -3.21
C LEU A 91 1.50 -12.51 -3.63
N HIS A 92 2.73 -12.71 -4.09
CA HIS A 92 3.58 -11.60 -4.52
C HIS A 92 2.96 -10.80 -5.68
N SER A 93 2.31 -11.48 -6.63
CA SER A 93 1.59 -10.85 -7.74
C SER A 93 0.42 -10.00 -7.24
N ALA A 94 -0.40 -10.53 -6.32
CA ALA A 94 -1.51 -9.81 -5.71
C ALA A 94 -1.04 -8.56 -4.94
N LEU A 95 0.01 -8.68 -4.11
CA LEU A 95 0.62 -7.53 -3.40
C LEU A 95 1.18 -6.48 -4.37
N SER A 96 1.83 -6.91 -5.46
CA SER A 96 2.35 -6.01 -6.48
C SER A 96 1.22 -5.27 -7.21
N ARG A 97 0.13 -5.96 -7.56
CA ARG A 97 -1.06 -5.33 -8.15
C ARG A 97 -1.70 -4.35 -7.18
N ALA A 98 -1.82 -4.69 -5.89
CA ALA A 98 -2.36 -3.79 -4.87
C ALA A 98 -1.55 -2.48 -4.79
N ALA A 99 -0.23 -2.57 -4.75
CA ALA A 99 0.64 -1.38 -4.72
C ALA A 99 0.53 -0.54 -6.01
N ASN A 100 0.42 -1.17 -7.19
CA ASN A 100 0.21 -0.46 -8.44
C ASN A 100 -1.16 0.24 -8.49
N HIS A 101 -2.22 -0.44 -8.08
CA HIS A 101 -3.55 0.18 -8.00
C HIS A 101 -3.56 1.36 -7.02
N LEU A 102 -2.83 1.27 -5.92
CA LEU A 102 -2.69 2.36 -4.96
C LEU A 102 -1.97 3.57 -5.58
N ALA A 103 -0.92 3.34 -6.36
CA ALA A 103 -0.28 4.40 -7.13
C ALA A 103 -1.27 5.06 -8.12
N THR A 104 -2.08 4.26 -8.83
CA THR A 104 -3.12 4.80 -9.73
C THR A 104 -4.26 5.52 -8.99
N ALA A 105 -4.54 5.15 -7.73
CA ALA A 105 -5.48 5.88 -6.89
C ALA A 105 -4.92 7.27 -6.50
N ALA A 106 -3.62 7.35 -6.18
CA ALA A 106 -2.94 8.62 -5.95
C ALA A 106 -2.90 9.51 -7.20
N GLU A 107 -2.69 8.92 -8.38
CA GLU A 107 -2.79 9.64 -9.65
C GLU A 107 -4.21 10.14 -9.92
N ALA A 108 -5.22 9.31 -9.69
CA ALA A 108 -6.62 9.74 -9.82
C ALA A 108 -6.95 10.88 -8.85
N ALA A 109 -6.45 10.83 -7.61
CA ALA A 109 -6.62 11.93 -6.65
C ALA A 109 -5.92 13.22 -7.13
N ALA A 110 -4.78 13.10 -7.81
CA ALA A 110 -4.10 14.25 -8.39
C ALA A 110 -4.91 14.84 -9.55
N MET A 111 -5.57 13.99 -10.35
CA MET A 111 -6.48 14.45 -11.41
C MET A 111 -7.72 15.13 -10.83
N VAL A 112 -8.26 14.65 -9.70
CA VAL A 112 -9.34 15.34 -8.97
C VAL A 112 -8.88 16.73 -8.52
N ARG A 113 -7.69 16.82 -7.92
CA ARG A 113 -7.09 18.10 -7.52
C ARG A 113 -6.96 19.09 -8.68
N LEU A 114 -6.66 18.59 -9.89
CA LEU A 114 -6.56 19.39 -11.11
C LEU A 114 -7.91 19.64 -11.81
N GLY A 115 -9.04 19.25 -11.20
CA GLY A 115 -10.38 19.39 -11.79
C GLY A 115 -10.61 18.53 -13.04
N SER A 116 -9.78 17.51 -13.25
CA SER A 116 -9.75 16.67 -14.45
C SER A 116 -10.27 15.24 -14.21
N ALA A 117 -10.76 14.95 -13.01
CA ALA A 117 -11.42 13.70 -12.65
C ALA A 117 -12.37 13.90 -11.47
N GLU A 118 -13.27 12.94 -11.28
CA GLU A 118 -14.20 12.88 -10.15
C GLU A 118 -13.68 11.98 -9.03
N VAL A 119 -14.09 12.24 -7.78
CA VAL A 119 -13.78 11.38 -6.62
C VAL A 119 -14.19 9.92 -6.86
N ALA A 120 -15.24 9.68 -7.64
CA ALA A 120 -15.66 8.34 -8.05
C ALA A 120 -14.58 7.56 -8.80
N ALA A 121 -13.70 8.23 -9.55
CA ALA A 121 -12.56 7.57 -10.22
C ALA A 121 -11.53 7.08 -9.20
N VAL A 122 -11.28 7.85 -8.14
CA VAL A 122 -10.39 7.48 -7.02
C VAL A 122 -10.97 6.28 -6.27
N ARG A 123 -12.28 6.31 -5.98
CA ARG A 123 -12.99 5.20 -5.32
C ARG A 123 -12.81 3.89 -6.08
N ARG A 124 -13.06 3.88 -7.40
CA ARG A 124 -12.89 2.67 -8.23
C ARG A 124 -11.47 2.11 -8.17
N ARG A 125 -10.45 2.97 -8.10
CA ARG A 125 -9.06 2.51 -7.94
C ARG A 125 -8.79 1.97 -6.54
N ALA A 126 -9.35 2.60 -5.51
CA ALA A 126 -9.29 2.08 -4.15
C ALA A 126 -9.93 0.69 -4.04
N ASP A 127 -11.10 0.48 -4.65
CA ASP A 127 -11.76 -0.83 -4.66
C ASP A 127 -10.89 -1.92 -5.30
N GLN A 128 -10.12 -1.59 -6.35
CA GLN A 128 -9.14 -2.51 -6.96
C GLN A 128 -7.98 -2.84 -6.01
N VAL A 129 -7.52 -1.89 -5.19
CA VAL A 129 -6.54 -2.15 -4.14
C VAL A 129 -7.10 -3.14 -3.13
N LEU A 130 -8.32 -2.89 -2.64
CA LEU A 130 -8.97 -3.74 -1.64
C LEU A 130 -9.18 -5.16 -2.17
N ALA A 131 -9.62 -5.31 -3.41
CA ALA A 131 -9.75 -6.60 -4.05
C ALA A 131 -8.40 -7.35 -4.12
N CYS A 132 -7.31 -6.66 -4.50
CA CYS A 132 -6.00 -7.31 -4.57
C CYS A 132 -5.43 -7.69 -3.20
N VAL A 133 -5.68 -6.89 -2.15
CA VAL A 133 -5.28 -7.24 -0.77
C VAL A 133 -6.09 -8.42 -0.26
N LYS A 134 -7.38 -8.49 -0.58
CA LYS A 134 -8.23 -9.64 -0.25
C LYS A 134 -7.76 -10.91 -0.97
N ASP A 135 -7.54 -10.84 -2.29
CA ASP A 135 -7.00 -11.95 -3.10
C ASP A 135 -5.67 -12.47 -2.53
N ALA A 136 -4.84 -11.58 -1.99
CA ALA A 136 -3.57 -11.94 -1.38
C ALA A 136 -3.76 -12.76 -0.09
N GLY A 137 -4.77 -12.45 0.73
CA GLY A 137 -5.08 -13.19 1.95
C GLY A 137 -5.84 -14.49 1.73
N ASP A 138 -6.64 -14.58 0.67
CA ASP A 138 -7.39 -15.81 0.32
C ASP A 138 -6.51 -16.88 -0.37
N GLY A 139 -5.28 -16.52 -0.77
CA GLY A 139 -4.35 -17.37 -1.51
C GLY A 139 -3.19 -17.96 -0.69
N GLU A 140 -3.14 -17.71 0.63
CA GLU A 140 -2.29 -18.45 1.60
C GLU A 140 -2.93 -19.78 1.99
#